data_AF-D0LT04-F1
#
_entry.id   AF-D0LT04-F1
#
_cell.length_a   1.000
_cell.length_b   1.000
_cell.length_c   1.000
_cell.angle_alpha   90.00
_cell.angle_beta   90.00
_cell.angle_gamma   90.00
#
_symmetry.space_group_name_H-M   'P 1'
#
loop_
_entity.id
_entity.type
_entity.pdbx_description
1 polymer ?
#
loop_
_entity_poly.entity_id
_entity_poly.type
_entity_poly.pdbx_seq_one_letter_code
_entity_poly.pdbx_strand_id
1 'polypeptide(L)'
;MSQGVHPELVAFDRLIVASASYEEKRAWIDDARSRLEAGLQPAVARNWVTACVMHQRPMDECRESLAWLLSEVRDPHVRVLSALSLIGLHPALGDEFLPNLIAELEADDTGRPTHLLRQARGALAATHVDPEDLADLLLAFAEGRALRSRLRHLVGSGLLENTRAARAREYLDAVAALRERYADDEEALQTLSLAIERGWWPPIDLDRDDHLASASSYIAGHGPYPSDARR
;
A
#
# COMPACT_ATOMS: atom_id res chain seq x y z
N MET A 1 18.26 8.68 -27.99
CA MET A 1 17.22 7.82 -28.61
C MET A 1 15.88 8.34 -28.13
N SER A 2 15.00 8.76 -29.03
CA SER A 2 13.70 9.32 -28.67
C SER A 2 12.93 8.27 -27.86
N GLN A 3 12.64 8.53 -26.59
CA GLN A 3 11.67 7.76 -25.81
C GLN A 3 10.30 8.05 -26.42
N GLY A 4 9.99 7.33 -27.49
CA GLY A 4 8.74 7.48 -28.22
C GLY A 4 7.60 7.13 -27.28
N VAL A 5 6.67 8.07 -27.10
CA VAL A 5 5.36 7.76 -26.56
C VAL A 5 4.74 6.73 -27.49
N HIS A 6 4.63 5.48 -27.05
CA HIS A 6 4.01 4.40 -27.81
C HIS A 6 2.49 4.57 -27.74
N PRO A 7 1.82 5.00 -28.83
CA PRO A 7 0.38 5.29 -28.82
C PRO A 7 -0.46 4.10 -28.36
N GLU A 8 0.05 2.89 -28.59
CA GLU A 8 -0.57 1.64 -28.17
C GLU A 8 -0.63 1.54 -26.65
N LEU A 9 0.43 1.91 -25.92
CA LEU A 9 0.45 1.88 -24.46
C LEU A 9 -0.40 3.01 -23.85
N VAL A 10 -0.42 4.19 -24.50
CA VAL A 10 -1.30 5.31 -24.10
C VAL A 10 -2.78 4.92 -24.15
N ALA A 11 -3.15 3.95 -25.01
CA ALA A 11 -4.52 3.45 -25.04
C ALA A 11 -4.93 2.83 -23.70
N PHE A 12 -4.02 2.16 -22.99
CA PHE A 12 -4.32 1.63 -21.65
C PHE A 12 -4.46 2.74 -20.61
N ASP A 13 -3.60 3.76 -20.65
CA ASP A 13 -3.71 4.91 -19.75
C ASP A 13 -5.07 5.61 -19.91
N ARG A 14 -5.60 5.68 -21.13
CA ARG A 14 -6.97 6.17 -21.38
C ARG A 14 -8.03 5.30 -20.72
N LEU A 15 -7.87 3.98 -20.69
CA LEU A 15 -8.79 3.08 -19.97
C LEU A 15 -8.71 3.26 -18.45
N ILE A 16 -7.55 3.64 -17.91
CA ILE A 16 -7.40 4.03 -16.50
C ILE A 16 -8.17 5.33 -16.24
N VAL A 17 -7.88 6.38 -17.03
CA VAL A 17 -8.51 7.71 -16.87
C VAL A 17 -10.03 7.64 -17.05
N ALA A 18 -10.51 6.87 -18.02
CA ALA A 18 -11.93 6.66 -18.26
C ALA A 18 -12.60 5.78 -17.19
N SER A 19 -11.86 5.30 -16.18
CA SER A 19 -12.37 4.37 -15.16
C SER A 19 -13.05 3.15 -15.76
N ALA A 20 -12.51 2.64 -16.88
CA ALA A 20 -13.05 1.49 -17.59
C ALA A 20 -13.16 0.25 -16.68
N SER A 21 -14.06 -0.66 -17.02
CA SER A 21 -14.23 -1.94 -16.33
C SER A 21 -12.95 -2.78 -16.36
N TYR A 22 -12.93 -3.82 -15.53
CA TYR A 22 -11.84 -4.78 -15.57
C TYR A 22 -11.83 -5.53 -16.90
N GLU A 23 -13.00 -5.91 -17.39
CA GLU A 23 -13.21 -6.69 -18.59
C GLU A 23 -12.69 -5.95 -19.84
N GLU A 24 -12.92 -4.63 -19.93
CA GLU A 24 -12.36 -3.79 -21.00
C GLU A 24 -10.83 -3.72 -20.94
N LYS A 25 -10.26 -3.54 -19.74
CA LYS A 25 -8.81 -3.55 -19.53
C LYS A 25 -8.21 -4.91 -19.89
N ARG A 26 -8.86 -6.00 -19.50
CA ARG A 26 -8.44 -7.37 -19.76
C ARG A 26 -8.48 -7.69 -21.26
N ALA A 27 -9.55 -7.32 -21.94
CA ALA A 27 -9.64 -7.47 -23.39
C ALA A 27 -8.51 -6.73 -24.12
N TRP A 28 -8.18 -5.50 -23.69
CA TRP A 28 -7.03 -4.78 -24.22
C TRP A 28 -5.70 -5.50 -23.93
N ILE A 29 -5.51 -6.04 -22.72
CA ILE A 29 -4.30 -6.78 -22.33
C ILE A 29 -4.11 -8.01 -23.22
N ASP A 30 -5.18 -8.79 -23.44
CA ASP A 30 -5.16 -10.00 -24.25
C ASP A 30 -4.86 -9.68 -25.73
N ASP A 31 -5.51 -8.65 -26.27
CA ASP A 31 -5.21 -8.13 -27.61
C ASP A 31 -3.75 -7.66 -27.72
N ALA A 32 -3.30 -6.81 -26.79
CA ALA A 32 -1.94 -6.26 -26.75
C ALA A 32 -0.87 -7.35 -26.64
N ARG A 33 -1.12 -8.39 -25.84
CA ARG A 33 -0.22 -9.54 -25.68
C ARG A 33 -0.01 -10.28 -27.00
N SER A 34 -1.03 -10.36 -27.86
CA SER A 34 -0.95 -11.05 -29.15
C SER A 34 -0.35 -10.20 -30.27
N ARG A 35 -0.59 -8.88 -30.26
CA ARG A 35 -0.27 -8.00 -31.39
C ARG A 35 0.97 -7.13 -31.22
N LEU A 36 1.34 -6.79 -29.98
CA LEU A 36 2.45 -5.88 -29.73
C LEU A 36 3.79 -6.62 -29.80
N GLU A 37 4.81 -5.90 -30.26
CA GLU A 37 6.17 -6.42 -30.30
C GLU A 37 6.70 -6.80 -28.91
N ALA A 38 7.62 -7.76 -28.88
CA ALA A 38 8.18 -8.31 -27.63
C ALA A 38 8.76 -7.21 -26.70
N GLY A 39 9.33 -6.14 -27.27
CA GLY A 39 9.87 -5.02 -26.49
C GLY A 39 8.83 -4.26 -25.65
N LEU A 40 7.54 -4.36 -25.99
CA LEU A 40 6.45 -3.69 -25.27
C LEU A 40 5.76 -4.60 -24.24
N GLN A 41 5.97 -5.91 -24.31
CA GLN A 41 5.34 -6.89 -23.41
C GLN A 41 5.61 -6.63 -21.92
N PRO A 42 6.80 -6.17 -21.48
CA PRO A 42 7.02 -5.77 -20.09
C PRO A 42 6.05 -4.67 -19.60
N ALA A 43 5.66 -3.74 -20.48
CA ALA A 43 4.69 -2.72 -20.14
C ALA A 43 3.26 -3.27 -20.06
N VAL A 44 2.89 -4.17 -20.98
CA VAL A 44 1.57 -4.84 -20.97
C VAL A 44 1.41 -5.70 -19.70
N ALA A 45 2.46 -6.41 -19.29
CA ALA A 45 2.43 -7.20 -18.06
C ALA A 45 2.24 -6.34 -16.81
N ARG A 46 2.92 -5.18 -16.73
CA ARG A 46 2.68 -4.20 -15.65
C ARG A 46 1.24 -3.68 -15.65
N ASN A 47 0.70 -3.38 -16.83
CA ASN A 47 -0.67 -2.90 -16.97
C ASN A 47 -1.69 -3.94 -16.44
N TRP A 48 -1.43 -5.23 -16.64
CA TRP A 48 -2.28 -6.27 -16.06
C TRP A 48 -2.21 -6.30 -14.53
N VAL A 49 -1.01 -6.26 -13.95
CA VAL A 49 -0.86 -6.13 -12.49
C VAL A 49 -1.62 -4.91 -11.95
N THR A 50 -1.50 -3.76 -12.61
CA THR A 50 -2.25 -2.54 -12.25
C THR A 50 -3.76 -2.77 -12.33
N ALA A 51 -4.28 -3.39 -13.40
CA ALA A 51 -5.70 -3.71 -13.52
C ALA A 51 -6.18 -4.63 -12.39
N CYS A 52 -5.37 -5.64 -12.04
CA CYS A 52 -5.69 -6.55 -10.95
C CYS A 52 -5.81 -5.84 -9.60
N VAL A 53 -4.89 -4.93 -9.29
CA VAL A 53 -4.92 -4.14 -8.05
C VAL A 53 -6.10 -3.18 -8.04
N MET A 54 -6.32 -2.42 -9.12
CA MET A 54 -7.40 -1.43 -9.20
C MET A 54 -8.79 -2.05 -9.01
N HIS A 55 -8.97 -3.27 -9.53
CA HIS A 55 -10.24 -3.99 -9.50
C HIS A 55 -10.29 -5.11 -8.47
N GLN A 56 -9.31 -5.17 -7.57
CA GLN A 56 -9.24 -6.14 -6.46
C GLN A 56 -9.53 -7.59 -6.92
N ARG A 57 -8.86 -8.01 -7.99
CA ARG A 57 -9.14 -9.29 -8.64
C ARG A 57 -8.82 -10.49 -7.75
N PRO A 58 -9.44 -11.67 -8.00
CA PRO A 58 -9.18 -12.88 -7.22
C PRO A 58 -7.72 -13.32 -7.28
N MET A 59 -7.28 -14.06 -6.25
CA MET A 59 -5.89 -14.47 -6.07
C MET A 59 -5.30 -15.20 -7.28
N ASP A 60 -6.07 -16.09 -7.93
CA ASP A 60 -5.58 -16.87 -9.06
C ASP A 60 -5.20 -15.99 -10.26
N GLU A 61 -6.00 -14.96 -10.52
CA GLU A 61 -5.76 -13.99 -11.60
C GLU A 61 -4.60 -13.03 -11.25
N CYS A 62 -4.47 -12.66 -9.97
CA CYS A 62 -3.31 -11.94 -9.47
C CYS A 62 -2.03 -12.77 -9.58
N ARG A 63 -2.08 -14.07 -9.29
CA ARG A 63 -0.96 -15.00 -9.43
C ARG A 63 -0.52 -15.11 -10.88
N GLU A 64 -1.48 -15.29 -11.80
CA GLU A 64 -1.18 -15.39 -13.23
C GLU A 64 -0.53 -14.12 -13.78
N SER A 65 -1.11 -12.95 -13.48
CA SER A 65 -0.55 -11.67 -13.93
C SER A 65 0.85 -11.42 -13.37
N LEU A 66 1.10 -11.78 -12.10
CA LEU A 66 2.43 -11.68 -11.51
C LEU A 66 3.41 -12.64 -12.17
N ALA A 67 3.05 -13.92 -12.34
CA ALA A 67 3.91 -14.91 -12.98
C ALA A 67 4.34 -14.47 -14.38
N TRP A 68 3.42 -13.90 -15.16
CA TRP A 68 3.75 -13.35 -16.47
C TRP A 68 4.62 -12.09 -16.38
N LEU A 69 4.35 -11.16 -15.45
CA LEU A 69 5.23 -10.01 -15.23
C LEU A 69 6.66 -10.43 -14.90
N LEU A 70 6.84 -11.47 -14.10
CA LEU A 70 8.16 -11.99 -13.74
C LEU A 70 8.87 -12.66 -14.92
N SER A 71 8.15 -13.14 -15.95
CA SER A 71 8.78 -13.66 -17.17
C SER A 71 9.21 -12.57 -18.15
N GLU A 72 8.49 -11.45 -18.21
CA GLU A 72 8.75 -10.34 -19.13
C GLU A 72 9.74 -9.30 -18.59
N VAL A 73 9.59 -8.94 -17.31
CA VAL A 73 10.37 -7.86 -16.69
C VAL A 73 11.66 -8.43 -16.11
N ARG A 74 12.80 -7.84 -16.48
CA ARG A 74 14.12 -8.23 -15.96
C ARG A 74 14.57 -7.43 -14.75
N ASP A 75 14.15 -6.17 -14.65
CA ASP A 75 14.53 -5.27 -13.57
C ASP A 75 13.96 -5.77 -12.23
N PRO A 76 14.82 -6.15 -11.25
CA PRO A 76 14.37 -6.70 -9.98
C PRO A 76 13.58 -5.69 -9.14
N HIS A 77 13.89 -4.39 -9.24
CA HIS A 77 13.15 -3.35 -8.52
C HIS A 77 11.71 -3.27 -9.02
N VAL A 78 11.50 -3.29 -10.33
CA VAL A 78 10.15 -3.25 -10.93
C VAL A 78 9.37 -4.52 -10.58
N ARG A 79 10.02 -5.69 -10.60
CA ARG A 79 9.41 -6.97 -10.22
C ARG A 79 8.92 -6.95 -8.77
N VAL A 80 9.76 -6.50 -7.84
CA VAL A 80 9.41 -6.45 -6.41
C VAL A 80 8.31 -5.42 -6.13
N LEU A 81 8.38 -4.23 -6.71
CA LEU A 81 7.31 -3.23 -6.54
C LEU A 81 5.95 -3.73 -7.03
N SER A 82 5.94 -4.44 -8.17
CA SER A 82 4.72 -5.02 -8.74
C SER A 82 4.19 -6.16 -7.85
N ALA A 83 5.07 -7.05 -7.37
CA ALA A 83 4.71 -8.12 -6.46
C ALA A 83 4.13 -7.57 -5.15
N LEU A 84 4.78 -6.58 -4.53
CA LEU A 84 4.31 -5.94 -3.29
C LEU A 84 2.90 -5.36 -3.43
N SER A 85 2.55 -4.82 -4.61
CA SER A 85 1.22 -4.28 -4.86
C SER A 85 0.14 -5.37 -4.82
N LEU A 86 0.43 -6.55 -5.38
CA LEU A 86 -0.50 -7.69 -5.35
C LEU A 86 -0.50 -8.41 -4.01
N ILE A 87 0.62 -8.49 -3.32
CA ILE A 87 0.72 -9.09 -1.98
C ILE A 87 -0.06 -8.26 -0.95
N GLY A 88 -0.12 -6.94 -1.15
CA GLY A 88 -1.02 -6.08 -0.38
C GLY A 88 -2.51 -6.41 -0.56
N LEU A 89 -2.88 -7.11 -1.64
CA LEU A 89 -4.23 -7.60 -1.89
C LEU A 89 -4.39 -9.09 -1.52
N HIS A 90 -3.36 -9.90 -1.72
CA HIS A 90 -3.36 -11.34 -1.44
C HIS A 90 -2.05 -11.72 -0.74
N PRO A 91 -2.01 -11.69 0.61
CA PRO A 91 -0.79 -11.97 1.37
C PRO A 91 -0.15 -13.32 1.06
N ALA A 92 -0.95 -14.34 0.72
CA ALA A 92 -0.47 -15.68 0.37
C ALA A 92 0.49 -15.71 -0.84
N LEU A 93 0.43 -14.71 -1.74
CA LEU A 93 1.40 -14.59 -2.83
C LEU A 93 2.81 -14.25 -2.31
N GLY A 94 2.92 -13.72 -1.10
CA GLY A 94 4.20 -13.36 -0.50
C GLY A 94 5.08 -14.60 -0.29
N ASP A 95 4.51 -15.69 0.22
CA ASP A 95 5.24 -16.96 0.44
C ASP A 95 5.75 -17.57 -0.87
N GLU A 96 4.97 -17.42 -1.94
CA GLU A 96 5.27 -17.98 -3.26
C GLU A 96 6.37 -17.20 -3.98
N PHE A 97 6.31 -15.86 -3.97
CA PHE A 97 7.16 -15.03 -4.84
C PHE A 97 8.26 -14.25 -4.13
N LEU A 98 8.05 -13.77 -2.88
CA LEU A 98 9.01 -12.89 -2.23
C LEU A 98 10.38 -13.54 -1.94
N PRO A 99 10.50 -14.82 -1.55
CA PRO A 99 11.82 -15.40 -1.26
C PRO A 99 12.79 -15.26 -2.43
N ASN A 100 12.34 -15.58 -3.64
CA ASN A 100 13.17 -15.48 -4.86
C ASN A 100 13.43 -14.01 -5.24
N LEU A 101 12.41 -13.15 -5.15
CA LEU A 101 12.55 -11.72 -5.46
C LEU A 101 13.49 -10.98 -4.50
N ILE A 102 13.49 -11.36 -3.24
CA ILE A 102 14.42 -10.84 -2.22
C ILE A 102 15.84 -11.27 -2.58
N ALA A 103 16.06 -12.54 -2.94
CA ALA A 103 17.38 -13.02 -3.35
C ALA A 103 17.90 -12.30 -4.61
N GLU A 104 17.01 -12.02 -5.58
CA GLU A 104 17.36 -11.22 -6.77
C GLU A 104 17.77 -9.79 -6.41
N LEU A 105 17.04 -9.11 -5.51
CA LEU A 105 17.39 -7.76 -5.04
C LEU A 105 18.69 -7.72 -4.24
N GLU A 106 18.98 -8.76 -3.47
CA GLU A 106 20.22 -8.87 -2.70
C GLU A 106 21.45 -9.09 -3.59
N ALA A 107 21.26 -9.77 -4.71
CA ALA A 107 22.29 -9.97 -5.72
C ALA A 107 22.55 -8.71 -6.58
N ASP A 108 21.65 -7.73 -6.55
CA ASP A 108 21.83 -6.45 -7.24
C ASP A 108 22.85 -5.58 -6.48
N ASP A 109 24.08 -5.55 -7.00
CA ASP A 109 25.33 -5.11 -6.36
C ASP A 109 25.43 -3.59 -6.11
N THR A 110 24.44 -3.05 -5.39
CA THR A 110 24.35 -1.63 -5.01
C THR A 110 24.88 -1.36 -3.59
N GLY A 111 25.29 -2.40 -2.86
CA GLY A 111 26.03 -2.31 -1.60
C GLY A 111 25.26 -1.73 -0.40
N ARG A 112 23.95 -1.43 -0.52
CA ARG A 112 23.12 -0.95 0.59
C ARG A 112 21.75 -1.64 0.59
N PRO A 113 21.21 -2.04 1.77
CA PRO A 113 19.82 -2.47 1.86
C PRO A 113 18.92 -1.34 1.35
N THR A 114 18.31 -1.54 0.19
CA THR A 114 17.38 -0.58 -0.37
C THR A 114 16.12 -0.54 0.49
N HIS A 115 15.42 0.59 0.50
CA HIS A 115 14.11 0.69 1.14
C HIS A 115 13.17 -0.42 0.65
N LEU A 116 13.27 -0.77 -0.64
CA LEU A 116 12.51 -1.83 -1.27
C LEU A 116 12.81 -3.22 -0.70
N LEU A 117 14.08 -3.55 -0.44
CA LEU A 117 14.46 -4.81 0.20
C LEU A 117 13.86 -4.93 1.62
N ARG A 118 13.87 -3.82 2.38
CA ARG A 118 13.22 -3.79 3.70
C ARG A 118 11.72 -4.00 3.59
N GLN A 119 11.06 -3.38 2.61
CA GLN A 119 9.63 -3.58 2.36
C GLN A 119 9.31 -5.02 1.97
N ALA A 120 10.09 -5.63 1.08
CA ALA A 120 9.92 -7.02 0.66
C ALA A 120 10.05 -7.99 1.85
N ARG A 121 11.10 -7.85 2.65
CA ARG A 121 11.29 -8.67 3.86
C ARG A 121 10.17 -8.46 4.89
N GLY A 122 9.72 -7.23 5.08
CA GLY A 122 8.60 -6.93 5.98
C GLY A 122 7.25 -7.48 5.45
N ALA A 123 7.06 -7.49 4.13
CA ALA A 123 5.90 -8.10 3.51
C ALA A 123 5.87 -9.61 3.76
N LEU A 124 7.00 -10.29 3.51
CA LEU A 124 7.19 -11.73 3.76
C LEU A 124 7.09 -12.08 5.24
N ALA A 125 7.73 -11.34 6.14
CA ALA A 125 7.63 -11.64 7.56
C ALA A 125 6.16 -11.65 8.02
N ALA A 126 5.37 -10.71 7.52
CA ALA A 126 3.97 -10.57 7.90
C ALA A 126 3.01 -11.46 7.08
N THR A 127 3.48 -12.36 6.21
CA THR A 127 2.67 -13.51 5.74
C THR A 127 2.66 -14.64 6.77
N HIS A 128 3.63 -14.66 7.67
CA HIS A 128 3.81 -15.68 8.71
C HIS A 128 3.34 -15.23 10.10
N VAL A 129 2.78 -14.03 10.22
CA VAL A 129 2.20 -13.52 11.47
C VAL A 129 0.69 -13.72 11.41
N ASP A 130 0.09 -14.16 12.51
CA ASP A 130 -1.35 -14.25 12.63
C ASP A 130 -1.99 -12.87 12.33
N PRO A 131 -3.09 -12.81 11.55
CA PRO A 131 -3.73 -11.54 11.21
C PRO A 131 -4.07 -10.66 12.43
N GLU A 132 -4.43 -11.26 13.56
CA GLU A 132 -4.74 -10.54 14.80
C GLU A 132 -3.48 -9.94 15.43
N ASP A 133 -2.43 -10.75 15.56
CA ASP A 133 -1.14 -10.29 16.09
C ASP A 133 -0.55 -9.20 15.19
N LEU A 134 -0.70 -9.34 13.87
CA LEU A 134 -0.29 -8.33 12.92
C LEU A 134 -1.11 -7.04 13.08
N ALA A 135 -2.43 -7.13 13.28
CA ALA A 135 -3.26 -5.97 13.55
C ALA A 135 -2.83 -5.27 14.85
N ASP A 136 -2.60 -6.02 15.92
CA ASP A 136 -2.13 -5.48 17.21
C ASP A 136 -0.76 -4.79 17.06
N LEU A 137 0.18 -5.38 16.31
CA LEU A 137 1.46 -4.75 15.96
C LEU A 137 1.28 -3.46 15.14
N LEU A 138 0.43 -3.49 14.11
CA LEU A 138 0.20 -2.31 13.26
C LEU A 138 -0.47 -1.16 14.03
N LEU A 139 -1.35 -1.48 14.98
CA LEU A 139 -1.97 -0.51 15.89
C LEU A 139 -0.97 0.03 16.91
N ALA A 140 -0.01 -0.78 17.38
CA ALA A 140 1.02 -0.35 18.31
C ALA A 140 2.07 0.58 17.66
N PHE A 141 2.40 0.35 16.38
CA PHE A 141 3.45 1.08 15.65
C PHE A 141 2.88 2.06 14.61
N ALA A 142 1.68 2.60 14.86
CA ALA A 142 0.79 3.21 13.88
C ALA A 142 1.30 4.48 13.14
N GLU A 143 2.54 4.88 13.35
CA GLU A 143 3.23 5.98 12.69
C GLU A 143 3.62 5.61 11.24
N GLY A 144 2.66 5.61 10.31
CA GLY A 144 3.00 5.52 8.89
C GLY A 144 1.86 5.23 7.93
N ARG A 145 1.87 5.92 6.78
CA ARG A 145 0.91 5.71 5.68
C ARG A 145 0.91 4.25 5.18
N ALA A 146 2.06 3.60 5.14
CA ALA A 146 2.18 2.22 4.69
C ALA A 146 1.50 1.21 5.65
N LEU A 147 1.65 1.41 6.96
CA LEU A 147 1.05 0.56 7.99
C LEU A 147 -0.47 0.67 7.96
N ARG A 148 -1.01 1.87 7.72
CA ARG A 148 -2.45 2.12 7.56
C ARG A 148 -3.05 1.39 6.36
N SER A 149 -2.35 1.36 5.23
CA SER A 149 -2.82 0.64 4.05
C SER A 149 -2.97 -0.86 4.34
N ARG A 150 -2.00 -1.41 5.08
CA ARG A 150 -2.03 -2.83 5.46
C ARG A 150 -3.14 -3.13 6.47
N LEU A 151 -3.33 -2.25 7.46
CA LEU A 151 -4.42 -2.39 8.42
C LEU A 151 -5.80 -2.32 7.75
N ARG A 152 -5.98 -1.41 6.78
CA ARG A 152 -7.22 -1.34 5.98
C ARG A 152 -7.47 -2.62 5.20
N HIS A 153 -6.43 -3.22 4.64
CA HIS A 153 -6.55 -4.50 3.96
C HIS A 153 -6.98 -5.62 4.93
N LEU A 154 -6.38 -5.73 6.12
CA LEU A 154 -6.78 -6.70 7.14
C LEU A 154 -8.24 -6.54 7.56
N VAL A 155 -8.71 -5.30 7.71
CA VAL A 155 -10.13 -5.03 8.01
C VAL A 155 -11.04 -5.47 6.84
N GLY A 156 -10.62 -5.21 5.60
CA GLY A 156 -11.40 -5.54 4.40
C GLY A 156 -11.41 -7.02 4.05
N SER A 157 -10.40 -7.78 4.46
CA SER A 157 -10.29 -9.23 4.17
C SER A 157 -11.23 -10.09 5.03
N GLY A 158 -11.77 -9.53 6.12
CA GLY A 158 -12.62 -10.27 7.06
C GLY A 158 -11.87 -11.31 7.90
N LEU A 159 -10.53 -11.23 7.95
CA LEU A 159 -9.69 -12.13 8.73
C LEU A 159 -9.61 -11.77 10.22
N LEU A 160 -10.14 -10.60 10.62
CA LEU A 160 -10.10 -10.11 12.00
C LEU A 160 -11.41 -10.40 12.74
N GLU A 161 -11.29 -10.75 14.01
CA GLU A 161 -12.37 -10.80 14.98
C GLU A 161 -13.08 -9.45 15.06
N ASN A 162 -14.39 -9.48 15.32
CA ASN A 162 -15.25 -8.29 15.28
C ASN A 162 -14.73 -7.12 16.16
N THR A 163 -14.15 -7.43 17.32
CA THR A 163 -13.61 -6.43 18.27
C THR A 163 -12.34 -5.76 17.72
N ARG A 164 -11.38 -6.54 17.20
CA ARG A 164 -10.16 -5.99 16.58
C ARG A 164 -10.45 -5.29 15.26
N ALA A 165 -11.34 -5.85 14.45
CA ALA A 165 -11.82 -5.18 13.24
C ALA A 165 -12.47 -3.83 13.57
N ALA A 166 -13.26 -3.74 14.64
CA ALA A 166 -13.85 -2.48 15.10
C ALA A 166 -12.78 -1.48 15.55
N ARG A 167 -11.82 -1.90 16.38
CA ARG A 167 -10.72 -1.05 16.84
C ARG A 167 -9.86 -0.54 15.68
N ALA A 168 -9.57 -1.41 14.71
CA ALA A 168 -8.83 -1.05 13.51
C ALA A 168 -9.59 -0.05 12.63
N ARG A 169 -10.91 -0.19 12.49
CA ARG A 169 -11.76 0.80 11.79
C ARG A 169 -11.75 2.14 12.52
N GLU A 170 -11.95 2.14 13.83
CA GLU A 170 -11.89 3.35 14.66
C GLU A 170 -10.58 4.11 14.44
N TYR A 171 -9.45 3.39 14.47
CA TYR A 171 -8.15 3.99 14.17
C TYR A 171 -8.03 4.54 12.74
N LEU A 172 -8.54 3.82 11.74
CA LEU A 172 -8.49 4.25 10.33
C LEU A 172 -9.39 5.48 10.07
N ASP A 173 -10.49 5.60 10.81
CA ASP A 173 -11.50 6.65 10.66
C ASP A 173 -11.25 7.85 11.59
N ALA A 174 -10.30 7.74 12.54
CA ALA A 174 -10.03 8.74 13.57
C ALA A 174 -9.79 10.15 13.02
N VAL A 175 -9.09 10.28 11.88
CA VAL A 175 -8.86 11.60 11.24
C VAL A 175 -10.16 12.20 10.69
N ALA A 176 -11.03 11.38 10.09
CA ALA A 176 -12.31 11.87 9.60
C ALA A 176 -13.19 12.33 10.76
N ALA A 177 -13.23 11.54 11.84
CA ALA A 177 -13.95 11.88 13.06
C ALA A 177 -13.45 13.19 13.70
N LEU A 178 -12.12 13.41 13.75
CA LEU A 178 -11.56 14.67 14.26
C LEU A 178 -11.89 15.86 13.37
N ARG A 179 -11.85 15.71 12.04
CA ARG A 179 -12.21 16.80 11.11
C ARG A 179 -13.67 17.20 11.24
N GLU A 180 -14.57 16.23 11.40
CA GLU A 180 -15.98 16.50 11.67
C GLU A 180 -16.16 17.22 13.01
N ARG A 181 -15.43 16.78 14.05
CA ARG A 181 -15.48 17.39 15.38
C ARG A 181 -15.05 18.85 15.39
N TYR A 182 -13.96 19.19 14.71
CA TYR A 182 -13.39 20.54 14.66
C TYR A 182 -13.84 21.31 13.40
N ALA A 183 -14.97 20.93 12.78
CA ALA A 183 -15.43 21.53 11.53
C ALA A 183 -15.60 23.07 11.62
N ASP A 184 -15.95 23.57 12.80
CA ASP A 184 -16.15 25.00 13.07
C ASP A 184 -14.92 25.71 13.67
N ASP A 185 -13.79 25.02 13.82
CA ASP A 185 -12.53 25.54 14.40
C ASP A 185 -11.40 25.48 13.38
N GLU A 186 -11.20 26.59 12.66
CA GLU A 186 -10.22 26.71 11.58
C GLU A 186 -8.77 26.53 12.07
N GLU A 187 -8.46 26.99 13.29
CA GLU A 187 -7.12 26.87 13.89
C GLU A 187 -6.81 25.41 14.25
N ALA A 188 -7.78 24.70 14.83
CA ALA A 188 -7.65 23.28 15.12
C ALA A 188 -7.49 22.45 13.85
N LEU A 189 -8.28 22.73 12.80
CA LEU A 189 -8.16 22.04 11.51
C LEU A 189 -6.81 22.27 10.84
N GLN A 190 -6.25 23.47 10.93
CA GLN A 190 -4.93 23.79 10.38
C GLN A 190 -3.84 23.03 11.14
N THR A 191 -3.92 22.97 12.46
CA THR A 191 -3.00 22.21 13.32
C THR A 191 -3.05 20.72 12.99
N LEU A 192 -4.25 20.12 12.94
CA LEU A 192 -4.41 18.72 12.59
C LEU A 192 -3.87 18.41 11.19
N SER A 193 -4.16 19.28 10.20
CA SER A 193 -3.69 19.09 8.83
C SER A 193 -2.17 19.10 8.74
N LEU A 194 -1.52 20.06 9.40
CA LEU A 194 -0.06 20.14 9.43
C LEU A 194 0.57 18.92 10.15
N ALA A 195 -0.01 18.46 11.26
CA ALA A 195 0.47 17.28 11.96
C ALA A 195 0.38 16.03 11.07
N ILE A 196 -0.77 15.82 10.41
CA ILE A 196 -1.00 14.69 9.50
C ILE A 196 -0.04 14.71 8.31
N GLU A 197 0.21 15.87 7.72
CA GLU A 197 1.19 16.05 6.64
C GLU A 197 2.60 15.66 7.09
N ARG A 198 2.94 15.93 8.36
CA ARG A 198 4.22 15.54 8.98
C ARG A 198 4.27 14.09 9.43
N GLY A 199 3.18 13.32 9.28
CA GLY A 199 3.14 11.89 9.57
C GLY A 199 2.44 11.51 10.87
N TRP A 200 1.94 12.48 11.64
CA TRP A 200 1.13 12.22 12.83
C TRP A 200 -0.15 11.45 12.48
N TRP A 201 -0.61 10.65 13.42
CA TRP A 201 -1.93 10.04 13.37
C TRP A 201 -2.55 9.99 14.76
N PRO A 202 -3.89 10.16 14.89
CA PRO A 202 -4.54 10.17 16.20
C PRO A 202 -4.33 8.85 16.96
N PRO A 203 -3.79 8.90 18.19
CA PRO A 203 -3.76 7.74 19.07
C PRO A 203 -5.19 7.37 19.49
N ILE A 204 -5.54 6.09 19.32
CA ILE A 204 -6.86 5.55 19.70
C ILE A 204 -7.09 5.54 21.21
N ASP A 205 -6.02 5.49 22.00
CA ASP A 205 -6.08 5.38 23.46
C ASP A 205 -6.05 6.75 24.17
N LEU A 206 -5.98 7.87 23.42
CA LEU A 206 -6.09 9.22 23.99
C LEU A 206 -7.56 9.61 24.18
N ASP A 207 -7.84 10.29 25.29
CA ASP A 207 -9.13 10.94 25.47
C ASP A 207 -9.35 11.94 24.33
N ARG A 208 -10.60 12.04 23.90
CA ARG A 208 -10.96 12.74 22.65
C ARG A 208 -10.55 14.22 22.65
N ASP A 209 -10.35 14.82 23.82
CA ASP A 209 -9.97 16.23 23.99
C ASP A 209 -8.45 16.43 23.89
N ASP A 210 -7.66 15.37 24.00
CA ASP A 210 -6.20 15.42 24.01
C ASP A 210 -5.60 15.29 22.60
N HIS A 211 -6.39 14.97 21.58
CA HIS A 211 -5.92 14.79 20.20
C HIS A 211 -5.33 16.07 19.59
N LEU A 212 -5.90 17.24 19.89
CA LEU A 212 -5.37 18.51 19.39
C LEU A 212 -4.05 18.89 20.08
N ALA A 213 -3.94 18.64 21.40
CA ALA A 213 -2.72 18.83 22.16
C ALA A 213 -1.61 17.88 21.68
N SER A 214 -1.96 16.62 21.43
CA SER A 214 -1.09 15.61 20.82
C SER A 214 -0.57 16.05 19.45
N ALA A 215 -1.44 16.51 18.54
CA ALA A 215 -1.06 17.01 17.22
C ALA A 215 -0.09 18.21 17.32
N SER A 216 -0.38 19.14 18.22
CA SER A 216 0.47 20.31 18.49
C SER A 216 1.84 19.92 19.03
N SER A 217 1.87 18.98 20.00
CA SER A 217 3.09 18.41 20.56
C SER A 217 3.96 17.72 19.49
N TYR A 218 3.31 17.00 18.58
CA TYR A 218 4.00 16.35 17.45
C TYR A 218 4.65 17.37 16.51
N ILE A 219 3.92 18.45 16.17
CA ILE A 219 4.46 19.54 15.33
C ILE A 219 5.69 20.18 15.99
N ALA A 220 5.70 20.29 17.32
CA ALA A 220 6.82 20.79 18.12
C ALA A 220 7.99 19.80 18.26
N GLY A 221 7.86 18.56 17.77
CA GLY A 221 8.92 17.55 17.79
C GLY A 221 8.98 16.70 19.06
N HIS A 222 7.93 16.72 19.90
CA HIS A 222 7.88 15.98 21.16
C HIS A 222 7.25 14.58 21.05
N GLY A 223 6.94 14.12 19.82
CA GLY A 223 6.27 12.85 19.55
C GLY A 223 4.74 12.94 19.65
N PRO A 224 4.01 11.88 19.25
CA PRO A 224 2.54 11.89 19.16
C PRO A 224 1.87 11.74 20.53
N TYR A 225 2.59 11.26 21.54
CA TYR A 225 2.13 11.34 22.91
C TYR A 225 2.62 12.66 23.47
N PRO A 226 1.74 13.58 23.90
CA PRO A 226 2.18 14.73 24.67
C PRO A 226 2.97 14.17 25.83
N SER A 227 4.27 14.49 25.87
CA SER A 227 5.21 13.98 26.86
C SER A 227 4.52 13.96 28.22
N ASP A 228 4.51 12.80 28.90
CA ASP A 228 4.04 12.68 30.28
C ASP A 228 4.51 13.92 31.04
N ALA A 229 3.57 14.82 31.28
CA ALA A 229 3.81 16.00 32.09
C ALA A 229 3.86 15.50 33.54
N ARG A 230 5.00 14.91 33.90
CA ARG A 230 5.40 14.48 35.23
C ARG A 230 4.51 13.40 35.87
N ARG A 231 5.07 12.20 36.02
CA ARG A 231 5.15 11.50 37.31
C ARG A 231 6.28 10.50 37.33
#